data_AF-A0A7K2Z6W9-F1
#
_entry.id   AF-A0A7K2Z6W9-F1
#
_cell.length_a   1.000
_cell.length_b   1.000
_cell.length_c   1.000
_cell.angle_alpha   90.00
_cell.angle_beta   90.00
_cell.angle_gamma   90.00
#
_symmetry.space_group_name_H-M   'P 1'
#
loop_
_entity.id
_entity.type
_entity.pdbx_description
1 polymer ?
#
loop_
_entity_poly.entity_id
_entity_poly.type
_entity_poly.pdbx_seq_one_letter_code
_entity_poly.pdbx_strand_id
1 'polypeptide(L)'
;EATRTPLKVDAPVTGLAALIPPDQAAAHARTLLAPLTPPLADTLRRWLSLHGSWDRTAVALSVHRNTVRQRIGRCAELLDVDLNDMDVRTELWFALRRE
;
A
#
# COMPACT_ATOMS: atom_id res chain seq x y z
N GLU A 1 -11.33 -11.27 41.86
CA GLU A 1 -10.75 -9.93 41.67
C GLU A 1 -10.18 -9.86 40.25
N ALA A 2 -10.87 -9.20 39.32
CA ALA A 2 -10.52 -9.21 37.90
C ALA A 2 -9.66 -7.98 37.58
N THR A 3 -8.36 -8.18 37.37
CA THR A 3 -7.42 -7.15 36.95
C THR A 3 -7.71 -6.75 35.51
N ARG A 4 -8.44 -5.64 35.32
CA ARG A 4 -8.51 -4.98 34.01
C ARG A 4 -7.20 -4.23 33.79
N THR A 5 -6.27 -4.87 33.11
CA THR A 5 -5.08 -4.19 32.57
C THR A 5 -5.53 -3.09 31.61
N PRO A 6 -5.10 -1.83 31.79
CA PRO A 6 -5.51 -0.74 30.92
C PRO A 6 -4.94 -0.95 29.51
N LEU A 7 -5.82 -1.00 28.51
CA LEU A 7 -5.43 -0.97 27.10
C LEU A 7 -4.81 0.39 26.80
N LYS A 8 -3.50 0.40 26.55
CA LYS A 8 -2.79 1.56 26.05
C LYS A 8 -3.20 1.78 24.59
N VAL A 9 -3.96 2.84 24.33
CA VAL A 9 -4.29 3.24 22.96
C VAL A 9 -3.19 4.20 22.51
N ASP A 10 -2.23 3.68 21.74
CA ASP A 10 -1.34 4.53 20.96
C ASP A 10 -2.19 5.37 19.98
N ALA A 11 -1.81 6.64 19.80
CA ALA A 11 -2.56 7.75 19.19
C ALA A 11 -3.75 7.40 18.27
N PRO A 12 -4.88 8.15 18.32
CA PRO A 12 -6.12 7.74 17.68
C PRO A 12 -5.94 7.65 16.16
N VAL A 13 -5.72 6.43 15.68
CA VAL A 13 -6.05 6.04 14.32
C VAL A 13 -7.52 6.45 14.17
N THR A 14 -7.81 7.42 13.31
CA THR A 14 -9.16 7.94 13.13
C THR A 14 -9.76 7.31 11.88
N GLY A 15 -11.06 6.95 11.90
CA GLY A 15 -11.77 6.33 10.78
C GLY A 15 -11.72 4.79 10.78
N LEU A 16 -12.17 4.15 9.69
CA LEU A 16 -12.31 2.69 9.57
C LEU A 16 -11.04 1.91 9.94
N ALA A 17 -9.86 2.47 9.68
CA ALA A 17 -8.57 1.86 10.03
C ALA A 17 -8.39 1.62 11.53
N ALA A 18 -9.10 2.36 12.39
CA ALA A 18 -9.09 2.17 13.85
C ALA A 18 -9.78 0.87 14.28
N LEU A 19 -10.66 0.33 13.42
CA LEU A 19 -11.41 -0.90 13.70
C LEU A 19 -10.61 -2.17 13.38
N ILE A 20 -9.43 -2.03 12.76
CA ILE A 20 -8.56 -3.14 12.40
C ILE A 20 -7.40 -3.20 13.41
N PRO A 21 -7.14 -4.34 14.07
CA PRO A 21 -5.99 -4.48 14.95
C PRO A 21 -4.68 -4.14 14.19
N PRO A 22 -3.85 -3.21 14.70
CA PRO A 22 -2.73 -2.66 13.95
C PRO A 22 -1.71 -3.74 13.56
N ASP A 23 -1.46 -4.70 14.45
CA ASP A 23 -0.53 -5.80 14.21
C ASP A 23 -1.03 -6.75 13.11
N GLN A 24 -2.34 -6.99 13.05
CA GLN A 24 -2.94 -7.83 12.00
C GLN A 24 -2.90 -7.11 10.65
N ALA A 25 -3.18 -5.80 10.63
CA ALA A 25 -3.07 -4.99 9.43
C ALA A 25 -1.63 -4.96 8.89
N ALA A 26 -0.63 -4.78 9.77
CA ALA A 26 0.78 -4.77 9.38
C ALA A 26 1.28 -6.16 8.95
N ALA A 27 0.83 -7.24 9.59
CA ALA A 27 1.13 -8.60 9.15
C ALA A 27 0.55 -8.88 7.76
N HIS A 28 -0.72 -8.52 7.54
CA HIS A 28 -1.36 -8.67 6.24
C HIS A 28 -0.67 -7.84 5.15
N ALA A 29 -0.35 -6.56 5.42
CA ALA A 29 0.36 -5.70 4.48
C ALA A 29 1.73 -6.29 4.09
N ARG A 30 2.51 -6.78 5.06
CA ARG A 30 3.78 -7.44 4.79
C ARG A 30 3.63 -8.70 3.94
N THR A 31 2.63 -9.52 4.19
CA THR A 31 2.36 -10.72 3.38
C THR A 31 1.93 -10.36 1.96
N LEU A 32 1.00 -9.42 1.81
CA LEU A 32 0.48 -8.98 0.51
C LEU A 32 1.59 -8.35 -0.35
N LEU A 33 2.46 -7.53 0.24
CA LEU A 33 3.49 -6.80 -0.47
C LEU A 33 4.82 -7.56 -0.58
N ALA A 34 4.97 -8.72 0.06
CA ALA A 34 6.18 -9.53 0.05
C ALA A 34 6.77 -9.83 -1.35
N PRO A 35 5.97 -10.02 -2.43
CA PRO A 35 6.51 -10.23 -3.77
C PRO A 35 7.20 -8.99 -4.39
N LEU A 36 6.95 -7.78 -3.86
CA LEU A 36 7.46 -6.55 -4.44
C LEU A 36 8.87 -6.22 -3.91
N THR A 37 9.77 -5.88 -4.83
CA THR A 37 11.05 -5.27 -4.45
C THR A 37 10.85 -3.81 -4.05
N PRO A 38 11.76 -3.19 -3.27
CA PRO A 38 11.60 -1.79 -2.86
C PRO A 38 11.36 -0.81 -4.02
N PRO A 39 12.06 -0.90 -5.17
CA PRO A 39 11.77 -0.03 -6.32
C PRO A 39 10.36 -0.21 -6.91
N LEU A 40 9.79 -1.41 -6.85
CA LEU A 40 8.43 -1.69 -7.32
C LEU A 40 7.39 -1.16 -6.32
N ALA A 41 7.58 -1.42 -5.03
CA ALA A 41 6.73 -0.90 -3.96
C ALA A 41 6.71 0.64 -3.96
N ASP A 42 7.86 1.30 -4.10
CA ASP A 42 7.96 2.75 -4.19
C ASP A 42 7.28 3.31 -5.44
N THR A 43 7.44 2.64 -6.58
CA THR A 43 6.77 3.04 -7.82
C THR A 43 5.25 2.92 -7.69
N LEU A 44 4.75 1.82 -7.13
CA LEU A 44 3.33 1.59 -6.88
C LEU A 44 2.75 2.62 -5.89
N ARG A 45 3.43 2.87 -4.77
CA ARG A 45 3.06 3.88 -3.78
C ARG A 45 2.93 5.26 -4.40
N ARG A 46 3.91 5.65 -5.22
CA ARG A 46 3.91 6.96 -5.89
C ARG A 46 2.82 7.07 -6.94
N TRP A 47 2.60 6.02 -7.72
CA TRP A 47 1.55 5.96 -8.74
C TRP A 47 0.15 6.05 -8.14
N LEU A 48 -0.14 5.30 -7.07
CA LEU A 48 -1.41 5.36 -6.34
C LEU A 48 -1.65 6.76 -5.75
N SER A 49 -0.61 7.36 -5.14
CA SER A 49 -0.67 8.71 -4.57
C SER A 49 -0.90 9.81 -5.62
N LEU A 50 -0.62 9.52 -6.89
CA LEU A 50 -0.81 10.42 -8.03
C LEU A 50 -2.00 10.01 -8.91
N HIS A 51 -2.94 9.26 -8.33
CA HIS A 51 -4.19 8.82 -8.96
C HIS A 51 -3.99 8.03 -10.26
N GLY A 52 -2.93 7.22 -10.32
CA GLY A 52 -2.63 6.38 -11.46
C GLY A 52 -2.01 7.09 -12.66
N SER A 53 -1.54 8.33 -12.49
CA SER A 53 -0.93 9.09 -13.58
C SER A 53 0.49 8.62 -13.90
N TRP A 54 0.70 8.10 -15.11
CA TRP A 54 2.01 7.68 -15.62
C TRP A 54 3.01 8.84 -15.64
N ASP A 55 2.61 9.98 -16.22
CA ASP A 55 3.52 11.11 -16.42
C ASP A 55 3.87 11.79 -15.10
N ARG A 56 2.89 12.02 -14.21
CA ARG A 56 3.19 12.62 -12.89
C ARG A 56 4.09 11.71 -12.06
N THR A 57 3.90 10.39 -12.15
CA THR A 57 4.75 9.43 -11.44
C THR A 57 6.16 9.40 -12.02
N ALA A 58 6.28 9.45 -13.34
CA ALA A 58 7.56 9.49 -14.05
C ALA A 58 8.38 10.72 -13.65
N VAL A 59 7.75 11.89 -13.64
CA VAL A 59 8.35 13.15 -13.16
C VAL A 59 8.76 13.03 -11.69
N ALA A 60 7.88 12.52 -10.84
CA ALA A 60 8.15 12.44 -9.41
C ALA A 60 9.26 11.45 -9.03
N LEU A 61 9.50 10.42 -9.85
CA LEU A 61 10.54 9.42 -9.64
C LEU A 61 11.80 9.71 -10.49
N SER A 62 11.81 10.78 -11.29
CA SER A 62 12.87 11.10 -12.26
C SER A 62 13.20 9.92 -13.20
N VAL A 63 12.18 9.23 -13.70
CA VAL A 63 12.30 8.14 -14.67
C VAL A 63 11.45 8.40 -15.90
N HIS A 64 11.64 7.62 -16.95
CA HIS A 64 10.79 7.68 -18.14
C HIS A 64 9.41 7.05 -17.88
N ARG A 65 8.35 7.56 -18.53
CA ARG A 65 6.96 7.05 -18.39
C ARG A 65 6.82 5.55 -18.70
N ASN A 66 7.61 5.04 -19.64
CA ASN A 66 7.59 3.61 -19.98
C ASN A 66 8.14 2.75 -18.84
N THR A 67 9.12 3.24 -18.09
CA THR A 67 9.64 2.55 -16.90
C THR A 67 8.56 2.44 -15.84
N VAL A 68 7.76 3.50 -15.63
CA VAL A 68 6.61 3.45 -14.71
C VAL A 68 5.61 2.40 -15.17
N ARG A 69 5.19 2.42 -16.45
CA ARG A 69 4.24 1.43 -17.00
C ARG A 69 4.74 0.00 -16.82
N GLN A 70 6.01 -0.26 -17.13
CA GLN A 70 6.62 -1.58 -16.96
C GLN A 70 6.63 -2.02 -15.49
N ARG A 71 7.03 -1.14 -14.57
CA ARG A 71 7.05 -1.44 -13.14
C ARG A 71 5.65 -1.71 -12.59
N ILE A 72 4.66 -0.91 -12.95
CA ILE A 72 3.28 -1.11 -12.51
C ILE A 72 2.67 -2.38 -13.11
N GLY A 73 2.92 -2.66 -14.39
CA GLY A 73 2.54 -3.95 -14.99
C GLY A 73 3.19 -5.12 -14.25
N ARG A 74 4.47 -4.99 -13.90
CA ARG A 74 5.17 -6.00 -13.10
C ARG A 74 4.59 -6.16 -11.69
N CYS A 75 4.15 -5.08 -11.05
CA CYS A 75 3.44 -5.17 -9.77
C CYS A 75 2.13 -5.95 -9.90
N ALA A 76 1.32 -5.66 -10.93
CA ALA A 76 0.06 -6.38 -11.18
C ALA A 76 0.30 -7.89 -11.36
N GLU A 77 1.32 -8.26 -12.14
CA GLU A 77 1.72 -9.67 -12.33
C GLU A 77 2.19 -10.35 -11.04
N LEU A 78 3.03 -9.68 -10.25
CA LEU A 78 3.61 -10.26 -9.03
C LEU A 78 2.59 -10.42 -7.91
N LEU A 79 1.60 -9.54 -7.87
CA LEU A 79 0.53 -9.56 -6.88
C LEU A 79 -0.69 -10.38 -7.36
N ASP A 80 -0.72 -10.75 -8.65
CA ASP A 80 -1.85 -11.41 -9.30
C ASP A 80 -3.17 -10.62 -9.15
N VAL A 81 -3.12 -9.31 -9.46
CA VAL A 81 -4.26 -8.39 -9.30
C VAL A 81 -4.50 -7.52 -10.53
N ASP A 82 -5.75 -7.08 -10.70
CA ASP A 82 -6.09 -6.06 -11.69
C ASP A 82 -5.98 -4.65 -11.08
N LEU A 83 -4.93 -3.92 -11.46
CA LEU A 83 -4.74 -2.53 -11.05
C LEU A 83 -5.66 -1.53 -11.76
N ASN A 84 -6.64 -1.95 -12.56
CA ASN A 84 -7.74 -1.09 -13.02
C ASN A 84 -8.91 -1.07 -12.05
N ASP A 85 -9.00 -2.07 -11.16
CA ASP A 85 -10.02 -2.13 -10.13
C ASP A 85 -9.72 -1.12 -9.00
N MET A 86 -10.73 -0.32 -8.66
CA MET A 86 -10.64 0.68 -7.61
C MET A 86 -10.57 0.08 -6.21
N ASP A 87 -11.21 -1.07 -5.99
CA ASP A 87 -11.17 -1.76 -4.71
C ASP A 87 -9.75 -2.30 -4.46
N VAL A 88 -9.15 -2.91 -5.48
CA VAL A 88 -7.73 -3.37 -5.45
C VAL A 88 -6.78 -2.21 -5.19
N ARG A 89 -6.93 -1.08 -5.91
CA ARG A 89 -6.07 0.10 -5.69
C ARG A 89 -6.19 0.64 -4.27
N THR A 90 -7.39 0.59 -3.71
CA THR A 90 -7.68 1.09 -2.36
C THR A 90 -7.02 0.19 -1.32
N GLU A 91 -7.18 -1.12 -1.42
CA GLU A 91 -6.52 -2.10 -0.56
C GLU A 91 -5.00 -1.95 -0.58
N LEU A 92 -4.39 -1.89 -1.77
CA LEU A 92 -2.95 -1.74 -1.92
C LEU A 92 -2.44 -0.40 -1.38
N TRP A 93 -3.20 0.69 -1.56
CA TRP A 93 -2.85 1.98 -0.96
C TRP A 93 -2.86 1.93 0.57
N PHE A 94 -3.83 1.22 1.15
CA PHE A 94 -3.85 0.99 2.60
C PHE A 94 -2.67 0.14 3.05
N ALA A 95 -2.37 -0.98 2.39
CA ALA A 95 -1.26 -1.86 2.71
C ALA A 95 0.10 -1.11 2.67
N LEU A 96 0.35 -0.33 1.62
CA LEU A 96 1.60 0.44 1.45
C LEU A 96 1.82 1.56 2.47
N ARG A 97 0.78 1.91 3.25
CA ARG A 97 0.82 2.88 4.36
C ARG A 97 0.93 2.22 5.74
N ARG A 98 0.99 0.89 5.77
CA ARG A 98 1.14 0.07 6.98
C ARG A 98 2.45 -0.73 7.00
N GLU A 99 3.18 -0.73 5.89
CA GLU A 99 4.56 -1.23 5.78
C GLU A 99 5.55 -0.37 6.56
#